data_AF-A0A958XG61-F1
#
_entry.id   AF-A0A958XG61-F1
#
_cell.length_a   1.000
_cell.length_b   1.000
_cell.length_c   1.000
_cell.angle_alpha   90.00
_cell.angle_beta   90.00
_cell.angle_gamma   90.00
#
_symmetry.space_group_name_H-M   'P 1'
#
loop_
_entity.id
_entity.type
_entity.pdbx_description
1 polymer ?
#
loop_
_entity_poly.entity_id
_entity_poly.type
_entity_poly.pdbx_seq_one_letter_code
_entity_poly.pdbx_strand_id
1 'polypeptide(L)'
;MAIIALEGMKFYAYHGVYEAEQKIGTDYMVDVYIGTLINPLAESDQLEGTINYESVFQVCKMEMSMPRKLLEAVAMGIVKRMKGQFPNMMALKVRVRKLNPPLGGQVSAAWVEEDQMFMQTCPRCNKQFINYDPGDCWKRFPNLHPATRETLERQYPGRCLCDACLKFYAG
;
A
#
# COMPACT_ATOMS: atom_id res chain seq x y z
N MET A 1 10.08 11.59 10.06
CA MET A 1 9.12 10.54 9.64
C MET A 1 8.67 9.80 10.88
N ALA A 2 7.39 9.48 10.97
CA ALA A 2 6.83 8.66 12.04
C ALA A 2 6.14 7.43 11.46
N ILE A 3 5.88 6.45 12.34
CA ILE A 3 5.25 5.19 11.99
C ILE A 3 3.94 5.08 12.76
N ILE A 4 2.85 4.85 12.04
CA ILE A 4 1.57 4.45 12.61
C ILE A 4 1.44 2.95 12.35
N ALA A 5 1.25 2.17 13.41
CA ALA A 5 1.20 0.71 13.33
C ALA A 5 -0.09 0.17 13.95
N LEU A 6 -0.64 -0.84 13.30
CA LEU A 6 -1.72 -1.66 13.84
C LEU A 6 -1.31 -3.12 13.70
N GLU A 7 -1.07 -3.78 14.83
CA GLU A 7 -0.49 -5.10 14.91
C GLU A 7 -1.48 -6.11 15.50
N GLY A 8 -1.32 -7.39 15.14
CA GLY A 8 -2.04 -8.47 15.78
C GLY A 8 -3.53 -8.54 15.42
N MET A 9 -3.94 -7.95 14.29
CA MET A 9 -5.32 -8.02 13.83
C MET A 9 -5.66 -9.45 13.44
N LYS A 10 -6.56 -10.09 14.19
CA LYS A 10 -6.98 -11.47 13.93
C LYS A 10 -8.23 -11.50 13.06
N PHE A 11 -8.20 -12.31 12.02
CA PHE A 11 -9.31 -12.51 11.10
C PHE A 11 -9.51 -13.99 10.81
N TYR A 12 -10.76 -14.44 10.86
CA TYR A 12 -11.13 -15.74 10.32
C TYR A 12 -11.46 -15.59 8.83
N ALA A 13 -10.77 -16.31 7.96
CA ALA A 13 -10.93 -16.16 6.52
C ALA A 13 -10.74 -17.48 5.75
N TYR A 14 -11.17 -17.47 4.50
CA TYR A 14 -11.27 -18.64 3.63
C TYR A 14 -10.22 -18.60 2.50
N HIS A 15 -9.01 -18.11 2.80
CA HIS A 15 -7.92 -18.12 1.83
C HIS A 15 -7.25 -19.49 1.77
N GLY A 16 -6.77 -19.86 0.58
CA GLY A 16 -6.07 -21.12 0.37
C GLY A 16 -6.17 -21.64 -1.06
N VAL A 17 -5.20 -22.45 -1.46
CA VAL A 17 -5.16 -23.06 -2.80
C VAL A 17 -6.12 -24.24 -2.85
N TYR A 18 -6.24 -24.99 -1.75
CA TYR A 18 -7.06 -26.20 -1.69
C TYR A 18 -8.52 -25.87 -1.38
N GLU A 19 -9.44 -26.58 -2.02
CA GLU A 19 -10.88 -26.38 -1.79
C GLU A 19 -11.29 -26.58 -0.33
N ALA A 20 -10.64 -27.50 0.38
CA ALA A 20 -10.90 -27.74 1.79
C ALA A 20 -10.62 -26.48 2.63
N GLU A 21 -9.57 -25.74 2.31
CA GLU A 21 -9.21 -24.50 3.02
C GLU A 21 -10.25 -23.39 2.77
N GLN A 22 -10.77 -23.31 1.55
CA GLN A 22 -11.81 -22.33 1.20
C GLN A 22 -13.18 -22.69 1.77
N LYS A 23 -13.41 -23.94 2.18
CA LYS A 23 -14.66 -24.39 2.83
C LYS A 23 -14.59 -24.31 4.35
N ILE A 24 -13.47 -24.71 4.95
CA ILE A 24 -13.30 -24.75 6.41
C ILE A 24 -12.94 -23.36 6.93
N GLY A 25 -11.98 -22.69 6.29
CA GLY A 25 -11.37 -21.46 6.79
C GLY A 25 -10.31 -21.70 7.86
N THR A 26 -9.53 -20.68 8.19
CA THR A 26 -8.58 -20.69 9.31
C THR A 26 -8.36 -19.27 9.83
N ASP A 27 -7.64 -19.16 10.95
CA ASP A 27 -7.21 -17.90 11.52
C ASP A 27 -6.01 -17.31 10.79
N TYR A 28 -6.10 -16.02 10.54
CA TYR A 28 -5.07 -15.18 9.97
C TYR A 28 -4.75 -14.04 10.93
N MET A 29 -3.52 -13.55 10.84
CA MET A 29 -3.07 -12.37 11.56
C MET A 29 -2.45 -11.38 10.58
N VAL A 30 -2.88 -10.13 10.67
CA VAL A 30 -2.38 -9.05 9.82
C VAL A 30 -1.75 -7.97 10.68
N ASP A 31 -0.57 -7.50 10.27
CA ASP A 31 0.04 -6.28 10.79
C ASP A 31 0.24 -5.29 9.67
N VAL A 32 0.06 -4.01 9.98
CA VAL A 32 0.26 -2.90 9.06
C VAL A 32 1.07 -1.82 9.73
N TYR A 33 2.12 -1.35 9.06
CA TYR A 33 2.94 -0.22 9.48
C TYR A 33 2.98 0.81 8.36
N ILE A 34 2.72 2.06 8.70
CA ILE A 34 2.57 3.14 7.75
C ILE A 34 3.54 4.27 8.10
N GLY A 35 4.46 4.54 7.18
CA GLY A 35 5.36 5.69 7.28
C GLY A 35 4.67 6.95 6.79
N THR A 36 4.61 7.98 7.62
CA THR A 36 4.05 9.29 7.28
C THR A 36 4.81 10.42 7.98
N LEU A 37 4.57 11.67 7.59
CA LEU A 37 4.97 12.83 8.38
C LEU A 37 3.89 13.09 9.44
N ILE A 38 4.30 13.33 10.68
CA ILE A 38 3.37 13.80 11.71
C ILE A 38 2.89 15.19 11.28
N ASN A 39 1.57 15.34 11.15
CA ASN A 39 0.95 16.62 10.88
C ASN A 39 1.30 17.58 12.04
N PRO A 40 1.71 18.83 11.79
CA PRO A 40 1.84 19.83 12.86
C PRO A 40 0.60 19.92 13.76
N LEU A 41 -0.60 19.63 13.22
CA LEU A 41 -1.84 19.57 13.99
C LEU A 41 -1.94 18.42 14.99
N ALA A 42 -1.02 17.45 14.96
CA ALA A 42 -0.90 16.45 16.02
C ALA A 42 -0.52 17.12 17.37
N GLU A 43 0.13 18.29 17.34
CA GLU A 43 0.36 19.11 18.53
C GLU A 43 -0.95 19.68 19.11
N SER A 44 -2.01 19.75 18.31
CA SER A 44 -3.35 20.22 18.68
C SER A 44 -4.38 19.10 18.90
N ASP A 45 -3.93 17.84 18.97
CA ASP A 45 -4.79 16.65 19.22
C ASP A 45 -5.97 16.50 18.24
N GLN A 46 -5.79 16.96 16.99
CA GLN A 46 -6.78 16.84 15.94
C GLN A 46 -6.50 15.59 15.08
N LEU A 47 -7.50 14.72 14.97
CA LEU A 47 -7.46 13.53 14.09
C LEU A 47 -7.46 13.90 12.59
N GLU A 48 -7.92 15.11 12.25
CA GLU A 48 -8.05 15.59 10.87
C GLU A 48 -6.67 15.70 10.19
N GLY A 49 -6.54 15.00 9.05
CA GLY A 49 -5.29 14.93 8.29
C GLY A 49 -4.30 13.89 8.81
N THR A 50 -4.67 13.06 9.79
CA THR A 50 -3.86 11.91 10.25
C THR A 50 -4.40 10.58 9.72
N ILE A 51 -3.56 9.55 9.72
CA ILE A 51 -3.98 8.20 9.31
C ILE A 51 -4.70 7.54 10.49
N ASN A 52 -6.02 7.42 10.40
CA ASN A 52 -6.84 6.77 11.41
C ASN A 52 -6.65 5.23 11.34
N TYR A 53 -6.16 4.62 12.43
CA TYR A 53 -5.98 3.17 12.56
C TYR A 53 -7.31 2.39 12.42
N GLU A 54 -8.46 2.98 12.73
CA GLU A 54 -9.76 2.38 12.47
C GLU A 54 -9.97 2.17 10.96
N SER A 55 -9.60 3.16 10.13
CA SER A 55 -9.66 3.03 8.68
C SER A 55 -8.72 1.93 8.17
N VAL A 56 -7.52 1.80 8.76
CA VAL A 56 -6.59 0.70 8.46
C VAL A 56 -7.21 -0.65 8.78
N PHE A 57 -7.86 -0.79 9.94
CA PHE A 57 -8.56 -2.01 10.33
C PHE A 57 -9.68 -2.36 9.33
N GLN A 58 -10.50 -1.38 8.93
CA GLN A 58 -11.58 -1.62 7.98
C GLN A 58 -11.07 -2.05 6.60
N VAL A 59 -9.96 -1.48 6.12
CA VAL A 59 -9.31 -1.94 4.87
C VAL A 59 -8.90 -3.40 4.97
N CYS A 60 -8.22 -3.77 6.06
CA CYS A 60 -7.76 -5.13 6.28
C CYS A 60 -8.95 -6.08 6.38
N LYS A 61 -9.97 -5.74 7.16
CA LYS A 61 -11.20 -6.53 7.31
C LYS A 61 -11.88 -6.75 5.96
N MET A 62 -11.97 -5.71 5.13
CA MET A 62 -12.56 -5.81 3.80
C MET A 62 -11.76 -6.75 2.89
N GLU A 63 -10.43 -6.63 2.84
CA GLU A 63 -9.63 -7.55 2.01
C GLU A 63 -9.67 -8.99 2.51
N MET A 64 -9.60 -9.21 3.83
CA MET A 64 -9.66 -10.55 4.44
C MET A 64 -11.02 -11.24 4.22
N SER A 65 -12.09 -10.47 3.97
CA SER A 65 -13.42 -11.03 3.66
C SER A 65 -13.53 -11.63 2.25
N MET A 66 -12.59 -11.31 1.34
CA MET A 66 -12.60 -11.82 -0.02
C MET A 66 -11.66 -13.02 -0.17
N PRO A 67 -12.17 -14.24 -0.45
CA PRO A 67 -11.34 -15.41 -0.62
C PRO A 67 -10.27 -15.21 -1.71
N ARG A 68 -9.05 -15.64 -1.41
CA ARG A 68 -7.88 -15.59 -2.30
C ARG A 68 -7.16 -16.92 -2.22
N LYS A 69 -6.45 -17.30 -3.28
CA LYS A 69 -5.66 -18.54 -3.29
C LYS A 69 -4.34 -18.40 -2.53
N LEU A 70 -3.72 -17.22 -2.61
CA LEU A 70 -2.35 -16.94 -2.17
C LEU A 70 -2.32 -15.84 -1.12
N LEU A 71 -1.39 -15.91 -0.16
CA LEU A 71 -1.21 -14.86 0.85
C LEU A 71 -0.67 -13.58 0.22
N GLU A 72 0.18 -13.71 -0.79
CA GLU A 72 0.74 -12.65 -1.60
C GLU A 72 -0.38 -11.82 -2.26
N ALA A 73 -1.42 -12.48 -2.74
CA ALA A 73 -2.58 -11.82 -3.32
C ALA A 73 -3.38 -11.03 -2.27
N VAL A 74 -3.48 -11.55 -1.05
CA VAL A 74 -4.11 -10.84 0.08
C VAL A 74 -3.28 -9.62 0.47
N ALA A 75 -1.97 -9.79 0.72
CA ALA A 75 -1.07 -8.69 1.07
C ALA A 75 -1.10 -7.59 0.00
N MET A 76 -1.06 -7.97 -1.27
CA MET A 76 -1.14 -7.00 -2.37
C MET A 76 -2.50 -6.34 -2.52
N GLY A 77 -3.58 -7.05 -2.21
CA GLY A 77 -4.93 -6.47 -2.13
C GLY A 77 -5.01 -5.39 -1.06
N ILE A 78 -4.46 -5.66 0.13
CA ILE A 78 -4.36 -4.67 1.21
C ILE A 78 -3.57 -3.45 0.72
N VAL A 79 -2.36 -3.65 0.18
CA VAL A 79 -1.51 -2.54 -0.31
C VAL A 79 -2.25 -1.67 -1.34
N LYS A 80 -2.95 -2.28 -2.32
CA LYS A 80 -3.71 -1.54 -3.33
C LYS A 80 -4.81 -0.69 -2.72
N ARG A 81 -5.55 -1.22 -1.75
CA ARG A 81 -6.62 -0.48 -1.05
C ARG A 81 -6.06 0.65 -0.19
N MET A 82 -4.96 0.38 0.52
CA MET A 82 -4.26 1.38 1.33
C MET A 82 -3.79 2.56 0.48
N LYS A 83 -3.20 2.30 -0.70
CA LYS A 83 -2.80 3.35 -1.66
C LYS A 83 -3.99 4.22 -2.10
N GLY A 84 -5.15 3.62 -2.33
CA GLY A 84 -6.36 4.34 -2.72
C GLY A 84 -6.98 5.18 -1.60
N GLN A 85 -6.80 4.77 -0.35
CA GLN A 85 -7.41 5.44 0.81
C GLN A 85 -6.51 6.49 1.47
N PHE A 86 -5.18 6.30 1.43
CA PHE A 86 -4.23 7.16 2.14
C PHE A 86 -3.27 7.84 1.16
N PRO A 87 -3.60 9.02 0.62
CA PRO A 87 -2.79 9.70 -0.40
C PRO A 87 -1.46 10.24 0.14
N ASN A 88 -1.31 10.42 1.45
CA ASN A 88 -0.12 10.99 2.09
C ASN A 88 0.84 9.94 2.69
N MET A 89 0.63 8.66 2.39
CA MET A 89 1.45 7.56 2.88
C MET A 89 2.81 7.51 2.15
N MET A 90 3.90 7.61 2.91
CA MET A 90 5.26 7.62 2.38
C MET A 90 5.86 6.22 2.28
N ALA A 91 5.48 5.32 3.21
CA ALA A 91 5.91 3.93 3.23
C ALA A 91 4.78 3.06 3.77
N LEU A 92 4.74 1.80 3.35
CA LEU A 92 3.78 0.81 3.82
C LEU A 92 4.46 -0.54 3.96
N LYS A 93 4.31 -1.13 5.14
CA LYS A 93 4.64 -2.52 5.41
C LYS A 93 3.37 -3.27 5.79
N VAL A 94 3.09 -4.36 5.11
CA VAL A 94 1.96 -5.25 5.40
C VAL A 94 2.49 -6.65 5.58
N ARG A 95 2.19 -7.27 6.72
CA ARG A 95 2.49 -8.67 6.98
C ARG A 95 1.19 -9.44 7.15
N VAL A 96 1.03 -10.52 6.38
CA VAL A 96 -0.12 -11.43 6.49
C VAL A 96 0.40 -12.80 6.91
N ARG A 97 -0.11 -13.29 8.04
CA ARG A 97 0.23 -14.60 8.60
C ARG A 97 -0.98 -15.52 8.55
N LYS A 98 -0.78 -16.75 8.09
CA LYS A 98 -1.69 -17.87 8.26
C LYS A 98 -1.29 -18.65 9.49
N LEU A 99 -2.16 -18.69 10.50
CA LEU A 99 -1.86 -19.36 11.76
C LEU A 99 -2.12 -20.86 11.64
N ASN A 100 -1.25 -21.66 12.26
CA ASN A 100 -1.34 -23.13 12.31
C ASN A 100 -1.63 -23.78 10.94
N PRO A 101 -0.81 -23.53 9.90
CA PRO A 101 -1.07 -24.09 8.58
C PRO A 101 -1.01 -25.63 8.59
N PRO A 102 -1.91 -26.33 7.88
CA PRO A 102 -2.00 -27.78 7.90
C PRO A 102 -0.91 -28.42 7.01
N LEU A 103 0.33 -28.47 7.53
CA LEU A 103 1.51 -28.99 6.81
C LEU A 103 1.92 -30.41 7.23
N GLY A 104 1.11 -31.09 8.04
CA GLY A 104 1.43 -32.44 8.57
C GLY A 104 2.40 -32.45 9.76
N GLY A 105 2.73 -31.28 10.32
CA GLY A 105 3.53 -31.10 11.53
C GLY A 105 3.16 -29.80 12.26
N GLN A 106 3.67 -29.62 13.48
CA GLN A 106 3.37 -28.42 14.27
C GLN A 106 4.14 -27.21 13.72
N VAL A 107 3.41 -26.23 13.19
CA VAL A 107 3.94 -24.95 12.68
C VAL A 107 3.09 -23.83 13.26
N SER A 108 3.70 -22.80 13.82
CA SER A 108 2.98 -21.68 14.43
C SER A 108 2.29 -20.80 13.38
N ALA A 109 3.02 -20.39 12.35
CA ALA A 109 2.49 -19.60 11.25
C ALA A 109 3.37 -19.68 9.99
N ALA A 110 2.74 -19.51 8.84
CA ALA A 110 3.39 -19.15 7.57
C ALA A 110 2.99 -17.71 7.20
N TRP A 111 3.90 -16.91 6.65
CA TRP A 111 3.62 -15.49 6.42
C TRP A 111 4.30 -14.94 5.18
N VAL A 112 3.72 -13.86 4.65
CA VAL A 112 4.29 -13.01 3.61
C VAL A 112 4.36 -11.57 4.13
N GLU A 113 5.37 -10.83 3.71
CA GLU A 113 5.54 -9.42 4.04
C GLU A 113 5.82 -8.63 2.77
N GLU A 114 5.05 -7.57 2.59
CA GLU A 114 5.26 -6.55 1.56
C GLU A 114 5.78 -5.29 2.24
N ASP A 115 6.93 -4.77 1.81
CA ASP A 115 7.55 -3.55 2.34
C ASP A 115 7.84 -2.60 1.17
N GLN A 116 7.08 -1.49 1.09
CA GLN A 116 7.10 -0.56 -0.03
C GLN A 116 7.37 0.87 0.44
N MET A 117 8.30 1.54 -0.24
CA MET A 117 8.59 2.96 -0.09
C MET A 117 8.08 3.72 -1.31
N PHE A 118 7.29 4.77 -1.10
CA PHE A 118 6.65 5.55 -2.17
C PHE A 118 7.33 6.91 -2.39
N MET A 119 8.30 7.25 -1.55
CA MET A 119 9.05 8.50 -1.67
C MET A 119 10.03 8.45 -2.83
N GLN A 120 9.94 9.45 -3.71
CA GLN A 120 10.84 9.64 -4.85
C GLN A 120 11.35 11.08 -4.89
N THR A 121 12.52 11.27 -5.50
CA THR A 121 13.09 12.59 -5.74
C THR A 121 12.84 12.99 -7.18
N CYS A 122 12.22 14.16 -7.38
CA CYS A 122 11.94 14.68 -8.71
C CYS A 122 13.26 15.11 -9.39
N PRO A 123 13.63 14.56 -10.56
CA PRO A 123 14.88 14.87 -11.24
C PRO A 123 14.97 16.32 -11.75
N ARG A 124 13.83 17.01 -11.89
CA ARG A 124 13.79 18.40 -12.38
C ARG A 124 14.02 19.44 -11.28
N CYS A 125 13.46 19.23 -10.10
CA CYS A 125 13.47 20.23 -9.02
C CYS A 125 14.10 19.75 -7.71
N ASN A 126 14.56 18.49 -7.67
CA ASN A 126 15.14 17.83 -6.50
C ASN A 126 14.25 17.77 -5.25
N LYS A 127 12.96 18.11 -5.37
CA LYS A 127 11.99 17.96 -4.28
C LYS A 127 11.52 16.52 -4.19
N GLN A 128 11.30 16.07 -2.96
CA GLN A 128 10.69 14.77 -2.70
C GLN A 128 9.18 14.82 -2.92
N PHE A 129 8.61 13.72 -3.40
CA PHE A 129 7.18 13.55 -3.60
C PHE A 129 6.77 12.08 -3.48
N ILE A 130 5.49 11.84 -3.22
CA ILE A 130 4.92 10.50 -3.12
C ILE A 130 4.51 10.00 -4.51
N ASN A 131 4.90 8.78 -4.83
CA ASN A 131 4.51 8.08 -6.03
C ASN A 131 4.23 6.59 -5.78
N TYR A 132 2.95 6.22 -5.90
CA TYR A 132 2.48 4.87 -5.64
C TYR A 132 2.71 3.89 -6.80
N ASP A 133 2.91 4.39 -8.03
CA ASP A 133 3.01 3.59 -9.25
C ASP A 133 4.17 4.08 -10.14
N PRO A 134 5.43 3.71 -9.83
CA PRO A 134 6.61 4.14 -10.59
C PRO A 134 6.60 3.71 -12.06
N GLY A 135 5.99 2.57 -12.38
CA GLY A 135 5.90 2.06 -13.76
C GLY A 135 4.92 2.82 -14.65
N ASP A 136 4.14 3.77 -14.08
CA ASP A 136 3.14 4.53 -14.82
C ASP A 136 3.07 5.99 -14.36
N CYS A 137 4.24 6.64 -14.32
CA CYS A 137 4.42 8.02 -13.87
C CYS A 137 3.37 9.00 -14.42
N TRP A 138 3.01 8.83 -15.70
CA TRP A 138 2.25 9.81 -16.46
C TRP A 138 0.74 9.62 -16.37
N LYS A 139 0.25 8.45 -15.94
CA LYS A 139 -1.21 8.20 -15.79
C LYS A 139 -1.88 9.10 -14.75
N ARG A 140 -1.11 9.65 -13.81
CA ARG A 140 -1.57 10.62 -12.82
C ARG A 140 -2.04 11.95 -13.45
N PHE A 141 -1.72 12.18 -14.73
CA PHE A 141 -2.09 13.36 -15.49
C PHE A 141 -2.89 12.96 -16.74
N PRO A 142 -4.21 12.74 -16.62
CA PRO A 142 -5.04 12.26 -17.73
C PRO A 142 -5.08 13.24 -18.92
N ASN A 143 -4.84 14.52 -18.68
CA ASN A 143 -4.85 15.57 -19.71
C ASN A 143 -3.48 15.82 -20.36
N LEU A 144 -2.48 14.95 -20.14
CA LEU A 144 -1.16 15.10 -20.73
C LEU A 144 -1.19 14.70 -22.21
N HIS A 145 -0.88 15.63 -23.11
CA HIS A 145 -0.88 15.37 -24.56
C HIS A 145 0.12 14.24 -24.92
N PRO A 146 -0.21 13.30 -25.84
CA PRO A 146 0.64 12.16 -26.16
C PRO A 146 2.07 12.53 -26.59
N ALA A 147 2.22 13.60 -27.38
CA ALA A 147 3.54 14.09 -27.81
C ALA A 147 4.39 14.60 -26.64
N THR A 148 3.76 15.24 -25.65
CA THR A 148 4.41 15.68 -24.42
C THR A 148 4.87 14.47 -23.59
N ARG A 149 4.04 13.43 -23.50
CA ARG A 149 4.40 12.17 -22.83
C ARG A 149 5.65 11.54 -23.45
N GLU A 150 5.72 11.46 -24.77
CA GLU A 150 6.89 10.90 -25.46
C GLU A 150 8.15 11.73 -25.20
N THR A 151 8.02 13.06 -25.18
CA THR A 151 9.13 13.98 -24.88
C THR A 151 9.64 13.78 -23.45
N LEU A 152 8.73 13.65 -22.48
CA LEU A 152 9.06 13.42 -21.07
C LEU A 152 9.72 12.06 -20.86
N GLU A 153 9.25 11.01 -21.54
CA GLU A 153 9.86 9.68 -21.47
C GLU A 153 11.30 9.69 -22.01
N ARG A 154 11.57 10.44 -23.08
CA ARG A 154 12.93 10.63 -23.60
C ARG A 154 13.82 11.46 -22.66
N GLN A 155 13.26 12.48 -22.03
CA GLN A 155 14.01 13.39 -21.15
C GLN A 155 14.29 12.79 -19.76
N TYR A 156 13.37 11.98 -19.24
CA TYR A 156 13.43 11.37 -17.90
C TYR A 156 13.09 9.87 -17.94
N PRO A 157 13.92 9.05 -18.59
CA PRO A 157 13.62 7.63 -18.78
C PRO A 157 13.48 6.90 -17.44
N GLY A 158 12.32 6.25 -17.23
CA GLY A 158 12.01 5.52 -15.99
C GLY A 158 11.96 6.37 -14.72
N ARG A 159 11.92 7.71 -14.83
CA ARG A 159 11.88 8.63 -13.69
C ARG A 159 10.64 9.50 -13.72
N CYS A 160 9.94 9.54 -12.59
CA CYS A 160 8.73 10.33 -12.47
C CYS A 160 9.02 11.76 -12.02
N LEU A 161 8.20 12.70 -12.48
CA LEU A 161 8.22 14.10 -12.04
C LEU A 161 7.15 14.34 -10.98
N CYS A 162 7.39 15.31 -10.09
CA CYS A 162 6.36 15.75 -9.15
C CYS A 162 5.25 16.54 -9.87
N ASP A 163 4.08 16.60 -9.25
CA ASP A 163 2.89 17.23 -9.84
C ASP A 163 3.13 18.69 -10.25
N ALA A 164 3.89 19.44 -9.45
CA ALA A 164 4.27 20.81 -9.77
C ALA A 164 5.13 20.90 -11.03
N CYS A 165 6.07 19.97 -11.23
CA CYS A 165 6.91 19.92 -12.42
C CYS A 165 6.13 19.47 -13.65
N LEU A 166 5.16 18.57 -13.50
CA LEU A 166 4.33 18.09 -14.60
C LEU A 166 3.38 19.16 -15.14
N LYS A 167 2.82 20.01 -14.26
CA LYS A 167 1.95 21.13 -14.68
C LYS A 167 2.60 22.10 -15.67
N PHE A 168 3.93 22.26 -15.64
CA PHE A 168 4.64 23.10 -16.64
C PHE A 168 4.57 22.55 -18.06
N TYR A 169 4.35 21.26 -18.23
CA TYR A 169 4.30 20.58 -19.53
C TYR A 169 2.86 20.30 -19.99
N ALA A 170 1.88 20.43 -19.09
CA ALA A 170 0.47 20.23 -19.37
C ALA A 170 -0.24 21.51 -19.85
N GLY A 171 0.53 22.54 -20.23
CA GLY A 171 0.04 23.80 -20.79
C GLY A 171 -0.02 23.78 -22.31
#